data_AF-A0A7Y4R6V3-F1
#
_entry.id   AF-A0A7Y4R6V3-F1
#
_cell.length_a   1.000
_cell.length_b   1.000
_cell.length_c   1.000
_cell.angle_alpha   90.00
_cell.angle_beta   90.00
_cell.angle_gamma   90.00
#
_symmetry.space_group_name_H-M   'P 1'
#
loop_
_entity.id
_entity.type
_entity.pdbx_description
1 polymer ?
#
loop_
_entity_poly.entity_id
_entity_poly.type
_entity_poly.pdbx_seq_one_letter_code
_entity_poly.pdbx_strand_id
1 'polypeptide(L)'
;WRAALIGLAQGAAISPGVSRSGATICIALLLGIKRRWAAEFSFLIAVPAILGATVIKFSEAMRLPANELAAVSWGAMIAGAAVALVTGVIALRFLLKVVVQDKLSYFSYYCWALGIGAVLFA
;
A
#
# COMPACT_ATOMS: atom_id res chain seq x y z
N TRP A 1 21.38 0.07 9.19
CA TRP A 1 20.28 0.33 10.15
C TRP A 1 19.09 1.10 9.54
N ARG A 2 19.25 2.06 8.60
CA ARG A 2 18.12 2.82 8.00
C ARG A 2 17.02 1.91 7.48
N ALA A 3 17.40 0.96 6.63
CA ALA A 3 16.49 -0.02 6.04
C ALA A 3 15.75 -0.87 7.10
N ALA A 4 16.41 -1.22 8.20
CA ALA A 4 15.79 -2.01 9.27
C ALA A 4 14.68 -1.22 9.99
N LEU A 5 14.93 0.05 10.32
CA LEU A 5 13.91 0.92 10.94
C LEU A 5 12.72 1.17 10.00
N ILE A 6 12.98 1.36 8.71
CA ILE A 6 11.93 1.50 7.70
C ILE A 6 11.13 0.19 7.57
N GLY A 7 11.81 -0.97 7.63
CA GLY A 7 11.17 -2.29 7.64
C GLY A 7 10.31 -2.53 8.88
N LEU A 8 10.76 -2.10 10.06
CA LEU A 8 9.95 -2.15 11.29
C LEU A 8 8.71 -1.26 11.16
N ALA A 9 8.83 -0.08 10.57
CA ALA A 9 7.69 0.78 10.27
C ALA A 9 6.71 0.13 9.29
N GLN A 10 7.22 -0.59 8.29
CA GLN A 10 6.40 -1.38 7.37
C GLN A 10 5.64 -2.48 8.10
N GLY A 11 6.28 -3.18 9.04
CA GLY A 11 5.65 -4.22 9.86
C GLY A 11 4.58 -3.65 10.79
N ALA A 12 4.83 -2.51 11.43
CA ALA A 12 3.84 -1.83 12.28
C ALA A 12 2.61 -1.35 11.47
N ALA A 13 2.79 -1.04 10.19
CA ALA A 13 1.71 -0.63 9.29
C ALA A 13 0.80 -1.78 8.81
N ILE A 14 0.89 -2.97 9.41
CA ILE A 14 -0.07 -4.06 9.17
C ILE A 14 -1.45 -3.75 9.75
N SER A 15 -1.53 -2.82 10.72
CA SER A 15 -2.80 -2.39 11.31
C SER A 15 -3.75 -1.87 10.24
N PRO A 16 -5.00 -2.37 10.18
CA PRO A 16 -5.99 -1.91 9.20
C PRO A 16 -6.13 -0.39 9.21
N GLY A 17 -6.22 0.20 8.02
CA GLY A 17 -6.33 1.65 7.84
C GLY A 17 -5.00 2.42 7.94
N VAL A 18 -3.91 1.81 8.44
CA VAL A 18 -2.59 2.46 8.45
C VAL A 18 -1.95 2.38 7.07
N SER A 19 -1.58 3.54 6.53
CA SER A 19 -0.92 3.62 5.23
C SER A 19 0.52 3.12 5.31
N ARG A 20 0.78 1.96 4.71
CA ARG A 20 2.13 1.37 4.62
C ARG A 20 3.14 2.29 3.93
N SER A 21 2.80 2.88 2.79
CA SER A 21 3.70 3.81 2.08
C SER A 21 3.92 5.09 2.91
N GLY A 22 2.89 5.60 3.60
CA GLY A 22 3.01 6.72 4.51
C GLY A 22 3.99 6.44 5.66
N ALA A 23 3.83 5.32 6.35
CA ALA A 23 4.70 4.94 7.47
C ALA A 23 6.17 4.81 7.06
N THR A 24 6.46 4.12 5.96
CA THR A 24 7.83 3.90 5.50
C THR A 24 8.48 5.17 4.94
N ILE A 25 7.71 6.01 4.22
CA ILE A 25 8.21 7.29 3.70
C ILE A 25 8.46 8.26 4.86
N CYS A 26 7.54 8.40 5.81
CA CYS A 26 7.72 9.27 6.98
C CYS A 26 8.97 8.88 7.78
N ILE A 27 9.15 7.60 8.09
CA ILE A 27 10.34 7.13 8.81
C ILE A 27 11.61 7.35 7.97
N ALA A 28 11.58 7.07 6.67
CA ALA A 28 12.73 7.36 5.79
C ALA A 28 13.11 8.86 5.81
N LEU A 29 12.14 9.77 5.75
CA LEU A 29 12.35 11.21 5.82
C LEU A 29 12.91 11.63 7.19
N LEU A 30 12.37 11.11 8.29
CA LEU A 30 12.86 11.37 9.65
C LEU A 30 14.31 10.89 9.84
N LEU A 31 14.72 9.84 9.12
CA LEU A 31 16.10 9.34 9.10
C LEU A 31 17.03 10.13 8.16
N GLY A 32 16.55 11.23 7.57
CA GLY A 32 17.30 12.13 6.70
C GLY A 32 17.47 11.65 5.26
N ILE A 33 16.67 10.67 4.81
CA ILE A 33 16.72 10.22 3.41
C ILE A 33 16.05 11.28 2.52
N LYS A 34 16.68 11.60 1.39
CA LYS A 34 16.13 12.51 0.39
C LYS A 34 14.75 12.04 -0.08
N ARG A 35 13.78 12.97 -0.20
CA ARG A 35 12.36 12.71 -0.55
C ARG A 35 12.15 11.70 -1.69
N ARG A 36 12.86 11.88 -2.80
CA ARG A 36 12.78 10.95 -3.95
C ARG A 36 13.19 9.52 -3.58
N TRP A 37 14.35 9.39 -2.93
CA TRP A 37 14.89 8.10 -2.50
C TRP A 37 14.02 7.44 -1.43
N ALA A 38 13.41 8.23 -0.53
CA ALA A 38 12.49 7.74 0.48
C ALA A 38 11.24 7.08 -0.17
N ALA A 39 10.65 7.73 -1.17
CA ALA A 39 9.53 7.18 -1.92
C ALA A 39 9.92 5.95 -2.75
N GLU A 40 11.01 6.02 -3.52
CA GLU A 40 11.49 4.91 -4.35
C GLU A 40 11.85 3.67 -3.50
N PHE A 41 12.53 3.87 -2.36
CA PHE A 41 12.83 2.79 -1.42
C PHE A 41 11.55 2.18 -0.84
N SER A 42 10.60 3.01 -0.40
CA SER A 42 9.28 2.56 0.08
C SER A 42 8.56 1.70 -0.96
N PHE A 43 8.58 2.09 -2.24
CA PHE A 43 7.94 1.32 -3.30
C PHE A 43 8.65 -0.02 -3.53
N LEU A 44 9.97 -0.04 -3.50
CA LEU A 44 10.76 -1.26 -3.70
C LEU A 44 10.48 -2.30 -2.61
N ILE A 45 10.54 -1.91 -1.33
CA ILE A 45 10.34 -2.84 -0.21
C ILE A 45 8.88 -3.34 -0.08
N ALA A 46 7.95 -2.68 -0.77
CA ALA A 46 6.57 -3.13 -0.90
C ALA A 46 6.45 -4.43 -1.66
N VAL A 47 7.25 -4.58 -2.72
CA VAL A 47 7.11 -5.66 -3.70
C VAL A 47 7.20 -7.03 -3.02
N PRO A 48 8.24 -7.37 -2.23
CA PRO A 48 8.31 -8.67 -1.57
C PRO A 48 7.19 -8.86 -0.55
N ALA A 49 6.79 -7.82 0.18
CA ALA A 49 5.73 -7.90 1.19
C ALA A 49 4.35 -8.16 0.56
N ILE A 50 3.99 -7.41 -0.48
CA ILE A 50 2.71 -7.55 -1.18
C ILE A 50 2.68 -8.87 -1.95
N LEU A 51 3.74 -9.24 -2.67
CA LEU A 51 3.81 -10.52 -3.37
C LEU A 51 3.67 -11.70 -2.39
N GLY A 52 4.36 -11.66 -1.25
CA GLY A 52 4.22 -12.68 -0.21
C GLY A 52 2.78 -12.81 0.29
N ALA A 53 2.13 -11.68 0.60
CA ALA A 53 0.73 -11.67 1.00
C ALA A 53 -0.21 -12.22 -0.10
N THR A 54 0.03 -11.85 -1.36
CA THR A 54 -0.74 -12.35 -2.51
C THR A 54 -0.62 -13.86 -2.67
N VAL A 55 0.59 -14.43 -2.56
CA VAL A 55 0.79 -15.89 -2.65
C VAL A 55 0.02 -16.63 -1.56
N ILE A 56 0.08 -16.13 -0.32
CA ILE A 56 -0.65 -16.73 0.80
C ILE A 56 -2.16 -16.66 0.56
N LYS A 57 -2.68 -15.48 0.21
CA LYS A 57 -4.12 -15.27 -0.03
C LYS A 57 -4.64 -16.06 -1.23
N PHE A 58 -3.84 -16.20 -2.28
CA PHE A 58 -4.18 -17.01 -3.44
C PHE A 58 -4.25 -18.49 -3.07
N SER A 59 -3.28 -19.00 -2.29
CA SER A 59 -3.30 -20.37 -1.78
C SER A 59 -4.52 -20.66 -0.90
N GLU A 60 -4.89 -19.72 -0.01
CA GLU A 60 -6.12 -19.79 0.79
C GLU A 60 -7.38 -19.85 -0.10
N ALA A 61 -7.45 -18.99 -1.13
CA ALA A 61 -8.58 -18.96 -2.06
C ALA A 61 -8.73 -20.28 -2.84
N MET A 62 -7.62 -20.95 -3.19
CA MET A 62 -7.68 -22.22 -3.92
C MET A 62 -8.10 -23.41 -3.03
N ARG A 63 -8.14 -23.22 -1.71
CA ARG A 63 -8.61 -24.22 -0.75
C ARG A 63 -10.09 -24.07 -0.38
N LEU A 64 -10.79 -23.09 -0.97
CA LEU A 64 -12.22 -22.92 -0.79
C LEU A 64 -12.99 -24.16 -1.30
N PRO A 65 -14.13 -24.51 -0.68
CA PRO A 65 -14.94 -25.62 -1.13
C PRO A 65 -15.46 -25.38 -2.56
N ALA A 66 -15.71 -26.47 -3.30
CA ALA A 66 -15.94 -26.42 -4.75
C ALA A 66 -17.11 -25.52 -5.18
N ASN A 67 -18.15 -25.43 -4.34
CA ASN A 67 -19.30 -24.55 -4.55
C ASN A 67 -18.93 -23.06 -4.47
N GLU A 68 -18.05 -22.68 -3.53
CA GLU A 68 -17.60 -21.29 -3.39
C GLU A 68 -16.57 -20.92 -4.46
N LEU A 69 -15.67 -21.85 -4.81
CA LEU A 69 -14.72 -21.64 -5.89
C LEU A 69 -15.40 -21.47 -7.25
N ALA A 70 -16.49 -22.20 -7.51
CA ALA A 70 -17.31 -22.05 -8.71
C ALA A 70 -18.06 -20.70 -8.77
N ALA A 71 -18.31 -20.08 -7.61
CA ALA A 71 -18.93 -18.75 -7.53
C ALA A 71 -17.94 -17.60 -7.81
N VAL A 72 -16.62 -17.88 -7.85
CA VAL A 72 -15.61 -16.87 -8.14
C VAL A 72 -15.69 -16.45 -9.62
N SER A 73 -15.96 -15.16 -9.86
CA SER A 73 -15.88 -14.57 -11.19
C SER A 73 -14.44 -14.29 -11.58
N TRP A 74 -13.79 -15.28 -12.20
CA TRP A 74 -12.41 -15.18 -12.70
C TRP A 74 -12.21 -14.03 -13.69
N GLY A 75 -13.20 -13.77 -14.54
CA GLY A 75 -13.17 -12.64 -15.48
C GLY A 75 -13.12 -11.29 -14.76
N ALA A 76 -13.94 -11.11 -13.73
CA ALA A 76 -13.92 -9.88 -12.92
C ALA A 76 -12.61 -9.74 -12.15
N MET A 77 -12.04 -10.85 -11.65
CA MET A 77 -10.76 -10.83 -10.93
C MET A 77 -9.60 -10.36 -11.83
N ILE A 78 -9.51 -10.88 -13.05
CA ILE A 78 -8.46 -10.50 -14.01
C ILE A 78 -8.66 -9.05 -14.48
N ALA A 79 -9.90 -8.66 -14.78
CA ALA A 79 -10.21 -7.27 -15.14
C ALA A 79 -9.85 -6.30 -14.01
N GLY A 80 -10.22 -6.64 -12.77
CA GLY A 80 -9.86 -5.88 -11.58
C GLY A 80 -8.35 -5.76 -11.40
N ALA A 81 -7.61 -6.86 -11.57
CA ALA A 81 -6.15 -6.85 -11.50
C ALA A 81 -5.51 -5.95 -12.57
N ALA A 82 -6.03 -6.00 -13.81
CA ALA A 82 -5.55 -5.15 -14.90
C ALA A 82 -5.81 -3.66 -14.63
N VAL A 83 -7.03 -3.30 -14.18
CA VAL A 83 -7.36 -1.92 -13.81
C VAL A 83 -6.52 -1.46 -12.61
N ALA A 84 -6.33 -2.31 -11.59
CA ALA A 84 -5.49 -2.02 -10.44
C ALA A 84 -4.02 -1.79 -10.81
N LEU A 85 -3.49 -2.54 -11.80
CA LEU A 85 -2.14 -2.32 -12.32
C LEU A 85 -2.00 -0.92 -12.94
N VAL A 86 -2.89 -0.55 -13.85
CA VAL A 86 -2.84 0.74 -14.56
C VAL A 86 -3.02 1.90 -13.58
N THR A 87 -4.06 1.84 -12.75
CA THR A 87 -4.35 2.88 -11.75
C THR A 87 -3.29 2.95 -10.67
N GLY A 88 -2.73 1.81 -10.26
CA GLY A 88 -1.62 1.73 -9.31
C GLY A 88 -0.36 2.42 -9.82
N VAL A 89 0.02 2.23 -11.09
CA VAL A 89 1.17 2.94 -11.68
C VAL A 89 0.93 4.45 -11.70
N ILE A 90 -0.28 4.89 -12.05
CA ILE A 90 -0.65 6.31 -12.03
C ILE A 90 -0.56 6.87 -10.60
N ALA A 91 -1.09 6.14 -9.62
CA ALA A 91 -1.06 6.52 -8.20
C ALA A 91 0.38 6.61 -7.66
N LEU A 92 1.26 5.68 -8.03
CA LEU A 92 2.69 5.73 -7.64
C LEU A 92 3.38 6.97 -8.20
N ARG A 93 3.12 7.33 -9.47
CA ARG A 93 3.66 8.56 -10.08
C ARG A 93 3.13 9.81 -9.39
N PHE A 94 1.85 9.84 -9.07
CA PHE A 94 1.23 10.94 -8.33
C PHE A 94 1.85 11.08 -6.94
N LEU A 95 1.95 9.99 -6.18
CA LEU A 95 2.52 10.00 -4.84
C LEU A 95 3.98 10.44 -4.85
N LEU A 96 4.79 9.96 -5.82
CA LEU A 96 6.17 10.41 -5.99
C LEU A 96 6.24 11.93 -6.20
N LYS A 97 5.35 12.50 -7.03
CA LYS A 97 5.26 13.95 -7.24
C LYS A 97 4.91 14.68 -5.95
N VAL A 98 3.92 14.20 -5.19
CA VAL A 98 3.52 14.80 -3.90
C VAL A 98 4.68 14.80 -2.90
N VAL A 99 5.38 13.67 -2.77
CA VAL A 99 6.51 13.52 -1.84
C VAL A 99 7.67 14.43 -2.24
N VAL A 100 8.05 14.46 -3.52
CA VAL A 100 9.17 15.28 -4.01
C VAL A 100 8.88 16.77 -3.88
N GLN A 101 7.61 17.19 -4.04
CA GLN A 101 7.17 18.59 -3.87
C GLN A 101 6.98 19.02 -2.41
N ASP A 102 7.34 18.18 -1.43
CA ASP A 102 7.14 18.43 -0.01
C ASP A 102 5.67 18.65 0.38
N LYS A 103 4.76 18.01 -0.34
CA LYS A 103 3.31 18.14 -0.18
C LYS A 103 2.68 17.01 0.64
N LEU A 104 3.49 16.29 1.42
CA LEU A 104 3.00 15.15 2.20
C LEU A 104 1.95 15.57 3.25
N SER A 105 2.04 16.80 3.78
CA SER A 105 1.04 17.36 4.69
C SER A 105 -0.35 17.50 4.05
N TYR A 106 -0.43 17.79 2.74
CA TYR A 106 -1.74 17.80 2.06
C TYR A 106 -2.34 16.40 1.99
N PHE A 107 -1.49 15.38 1.82
CA PHE A 107 -1.93 14.00 1.84
C PHE A 107 -2.40 13.57 3.25
N SER A 108 -1.79 14.07 4.33
CA SER A 108 -2.28 13.77 5.69
C SER A 108 -3.67 14.35 5.96
N TYR A 109 -3.99 15.54 5.47
CA TYR A 109 -5.35 16.09 5.61
C TYR A 109 -6.40 15.23 4.88
N TYR A 110 -6.06 14.73 3.69
CA TYR A 110 -6.89 13.75 2.98
C TYR A 110 -7.10 12.47 3.81
N CYS A 111 -6.05 11.93 4.42
CA CYS A 111 -6.16 10.75 5.29
C CYS A 111 -7.03 11.02 6.54
N TRP A 112 -6.93 12.19 7.17
CA TRP A 112 -7.78 12.55 8.30
C TRP A 112 -9.25 12.65 7.90
N ALA A 113 -9.56 13.30 6.78
CA ALA A 113 -10.93 13.39 6.29
C ALA A 113 -11.54 11.99 6.03
N LEU A 114 -10.79 11.10 5.38
CA LEU A 114 -11.23 9.73 5.16
C LEU A 114 -11.36 8.92 6.46
N GLY A 115 -10.41 9.08 7.39
CA GLY A 115 -10.46 8.40 8.69
C GLY A 115 -11.66 8.82 9.52
N ILE A 116 -11.94 10.13 9.58
CA ILE A 116 -13.14 10.67 10.25
C ILE A 116 -14.40 10.14 9.55
N GLY A 117 -14.45 10.19 8.22
CA GLY A 117 -15.57 9.63 7.46
C GLY A 117 -15.80 8.14 7.78
N ALA A 118 -14.75 7.34 7.80
CA ALA A 118 -14.85 5.92 8.16
C ALA A 118 -15.39 5.71 9.58
N VAL A 119 -15.02 6.55 10.56
CA VAL A 119 -15.55 6.46 11.93
C VAL A 119 -17.02 6.88 12.02
N LEU A 120 -17.44 7.90 11.26
CA LEU A 120 -18.81 8.41 11.29
C LEU A 120 -19.81 7.52 10.54
N PHE A 121 -19.34 6.75 9.55
CA PHE A 121 -20.17 5.88 8.71
C PHE A 121 -19.95 4.38 8.97
N ALA A 122 -19.13 4.02 9.95
CA ALA A 122 -19.03 2.65 10.47
C ALA A 122 -20.19 2.34 11.42
#